data_AF-A0A972X8P9-F1
#
_entry.id   AF-A0A972X8P9-F1
#
_cell.length_a   1.000
_cell.length_b   1.000
_cell.length_c   1.000
_cell.angle_alpha   90.00
_cell.angle_beta   90.00
_cell.angle_gamma   90.00
#
_symmetry.space_group_name_H-M   'P 1'
#
loop_
_entity.id
_entity.type
_entity.pdbx_description
1 polymer ?
#
loop_
_entity_poly.entity_id
_entity_poly.type
_entity_poly.pdbx_seq_one_letter_code
_entity_poly.pdbx_strand_id
1 'polypeptide(L)' 'MDELPTNTPPGAIAVRCVGVQKSFAAGETTVSVLRGTDFTARAGEMTFLVGPSGCGKTTLISIIGA' A
#
# COMPACT_ATOMS: atom_id res chain seq x y z
N MET A 1 -10.88 -22.01 4.79
CA MET A 1 -9.67 -22.30 4.00
C MET A 1 -9.32 -20.97 3.34
N ASP A 2 -8.65 -20.02 3.99
CA ASP A 2 -7.60 -20.09 5.03
C ASP A 2 -8.04 -19.56 6.40
N GLU A 3 -7.65 -20.23 7.48
CA GLU A 3 -7.60 -19.59 8.79
C GLU A 3 -6.35 -18.71 8.83
N LEU A 4 -6.54 -17.38 8.88
CA LEU A 4 -5.44 -16.46 9.19
C LEU A 4 -4.86 -16.86 10.57
N PRO A 5 -3.52 -16.93 10.72
CA PRO A 5 -2.91 -17.25 12.00
C PRO A 5 -3.40 -16.25 13.05
N THR A 6 -4.19 -16.72 14.01
CA THR A 6 -4.85 -15.93 15.05
C THR A 6 -3.89 -15.33 16.09
N ASN A 7 -2.58 -15.45 15.86
CA ASN A 7 -1.55 -14.87 16.70
C ASN A 7 -0.36 -14.37 15.86
N THR A 8 -0.58 -13.30 15.08
CA THR A 8 0.54 -12.57 14.49
C THR A 8 1.34 -11.92 15.62
N PRO A 9 2.63 -12.26 15.81
CA PRO A 9 3.44 -11.68 16.87
C PRO A 9 3.45 -10.15 16.76
N PRO A 10 3.37 -9.40 17.88
CA PRO A 10 3.57 -7.96 17.86
C PRO A 10 4.85 -7.61 17.09
N GLY A 11 4.75 -6.67 16.14
CA GLY A 11 5.89 -6.25 15.31
C GLY A 11 6.22 -7.15 14.11
N ALA A 12 5.51 -8.27 13.90
CA ALA A 12 5.63 -9.02 12.65
C ALA A 12 5.05 -8.22 11.48
N ILE A 13 5.54 -8.46 10.26
CA ILE A 13 5.08 -7.76 9.06
C ILE A 13 3.64 -8.19 8.73
N ALA A 14 2.70 -7.25 8.79
CA ALA A 14 1.30 -7.49 8.43
C ALA A 14 1.05 -7.22 6.94
N VAL A 15 1.68 -6.17 6.40
CA VAL A 15 1.58 -5.80 4.98
C VAL A 15 2.98 -5.44 4.47
N ARG A 16 3.35 -5.97 3.31
CA ARG A 16 4.59 -5.61 2.61
C ARG A 16 4.32 -5.36 1.14
N CYS A 17 4.65 -4.16 0.70
CA CYS A 17 4.62 -3.71 -0.68
C CYS A 17 6.06 -3.48 -1.15
N VAL A 18 6.42 -4.05 -2.30
CA VAL A 18 7.76 -3.88 -2.89
C VAL A 18 7.62 -3.45 -4.34
N GLY A 19 8.28 -2.35 -4.70
CA GLY A 19 8.34 -1.83 -6.06
C GLY A 19 6.97 -1.50 -6.65
N VAL A 20 5.99 -1.12 -5.83
CA VAL A 20 4.62 -0.92 -6.32
C VAL A 20 4.57 0.22 -7.32
N GLN A 21 4.09 -0.09 -8.52
CA GLN A 21 3.89 0.85 -9.61
C GLN A 21 2.42 0.87 -10.00
N LYS A 22 1.90 2.07 -10.21
CA LYS A 22 0.53 2.25 -10.70
C LYS A 22 0.46 3.50 -11.54
N SER A 23 -0.05 3.32 -12.75
CA SER A 23 -0.35 4.39 -13.67
C SER A 23 -1.82 4.32 -14.08
N PHE A 24 -2.39 5.49 -14.39
CA PHE A 24 -3.74 5.63 -14.92
C PHE A 24 -3.68 6.35 -16.26
N ALA A 25 -4.54 5.95 -17.19
CA ALA A 25 -4.73 6.70 -18.43
C ALA A 25 -5.52 7.98 -18.15
N ALA A 26 -5.07 9.09 -18.73
CA ALA A 26 -5.69 10.41 -18.67
C ALA A 26 -5.76 10.97 -20.09
N GLY A 27 -6.81 10.59 -20.82
CA GLY A 27 -6.91 10.85 -22.26
C GLY A 27 -5.79 10.14 -23.02
N GLU A 28 -5.03 10.92 -23.79
CA GLU A 28 -3.86 10.43 -24.55
C GLU A 28 -2.58 10.31 -23.69
N THR A 29 -2.63 10.78 -22.43
CA THR A 29 -1.47 10.76 -21.53
C THR A 29 -1.59 9.65 -20.50
N THR A 30 -0.44 9.23 -19.94
CA THR A 30 -0.41 8.29 -18.81
C THR A 30 0.16 9.00 -17.59
N VAL A 31 -0.59 8.99 -16.49
CA VAL A 31 -0.17 9.56 -15.21
C VAL A 31 0.34 8.44 -14.31
N SER A 32 1.64 8.46 -14.01
CA SER A 32 2.24 7.55 -13.05
C SER A 32 2.06 8.08 -11.62
N VAL A 33 1.22 7.39 -10.85
CA VAL A 33 0.82 7.74 -9.48
C VAL A 33 1.75 7.08 -8.45
N LEU A 34 2.09 5.81 -8.64
CA LEU A 34 3.10 5.12 -7.84
C LEU A 34 4.26 4.73 -8.75
N ARG A 35 5.49 5.02 -8.31
CA ARG A 35 6.72 4.97 -9.12
C ARG A 35 7.76 4.03 -8.53
N GLY A 36 7.35 2.83 -8.12
CA GLY A 36 8.23 1.86 -7.46
C GLY A 36 8.27 2.09 -5.95
N THR A 37 7.09 2.18 -5.33
CA THR A 37 6.94 2.49 -3.92
C THR A 37 7.05 1.23 -3.06
N ASP A 38 7.97 1.27 -2.09
CA ASP A 38 8.07 0.27 -1.03
C ASP A 38 7.30 0.74 0.21
N PHE A 39 6.55 -0.16 0.84
CA PHE A 39 5.82 0.12 2.08
C PHE A 39 5.77 -1.12 2.96
N THR A 40 5.81 -0.93 4.28
CA THR A 40 5.67 -2.03 5.24
C THR A 40 4.86 -1.55 6.43
N ALA A 41 3.82 -2.29 6.79
CA ALA A 41 3.07 -2.11 8.02
C ALA A 41 3.25 -3.36 8.90
N ARG A 42 3.35 -3.16 10.21
CA ARG A 42 3.52 -4.24 11.19
C ARG A 42 2.24 -4.47 11.99
N ALA A 43 2.05 -5.70 12.43
CA ALA A 43 0.95 -6.08 13.28
C ALA A 43 1.04 -5.41 14.66
N GLY A 44 -0.09 -4.89 15.12
CA GLY A 44 -0.19 -4.17 16.40
C GLY A 44 0.28 -2.71 16.34
N GLU A 45 0.70 -2.21 15.18
CA GLU A 45 1.12 -0.81 15.01
C GLU A 45 0.06 0.01 14.25
N MET A 46 -0.23 1.22 14.75
CA MET A 46 -1.05 2.19 14.05
C MET A 46 -0.18 2.99 13.08
N THR A 47 -0.29 2.69 11.79
CA THR A 47 0.48 3.36 10.73
C THR A 47 -0.36 4.43 10.04
N PHE A 48 0.20 5.64 9.88
CA PHE A 48 -0.42 6.74 9.15
C PHE A 48 0.30 6.97 7.82
N LEU A 49 -0.48 7.18 6.75
CA LEU A 49 0.04 7.58 5.45
C LEU A 49 -0.26 9.06 5.21
N VAL A 50 0.77 9.91 5.23
CA VAL A 50 0.64 11.37 5.20
C VAL A 50 1.36 11.94 3.98
N GLY A 51 0.80 13.00 3.39
CA GLY A 51 1.41 13.70 2.26
C GLY A 51 0.40 14.54 1.48
N PRO A 52 0.87 15.37 0.52
CA PRO A 52 0.01 16.25 -0.29
C PRO A 52 -1.12 15.53 -1.02
N SER A 53 -2.16 16.25 -1.42
CA SER A 53 -3.18 15.68 -2.31
C SER A 53 -2.55 15.22 -3.62
N GLY A 54 -3.00 14.09 -4.15
CA GLY A 54 -2.50 13.52 -5.41
C GLY A 54 -1.17 12.73 -5.33
N CYS A 55 -0.52 12.61 -4.17
CA CYS A 55 0.75 11.85 -4.08
C CYS A 55 0.60 10.30 -4.10
N GLY A 56 -0.63 9.78 -4.27
CA GLY A 56 -0.86 8.33 -4.41
C GLY A 56 -1.25 7.57 -3.14
N LYS A 57 -1.55 8.26 -2.02
CA LYS A 57 -1.92 7.61 -0.74
C LYS A 57 -3.11 6.65 -0.87
N THR A 58 -4.23 7.17 -1.36
CA THR A 58 -5.46 6.38 -1.56
C THR A 58 -5.23 5.28 -2.58
N THR A 59 -4.39 5.52 -3.59
CA THR A 59 -4.00 4.51 -4.57
C THR A 59 -3.23 3.36 -3.92
N LEU A 60 -2.25 3.65 -3.05
CA LEU A 60 -1.52 2.62 -2.30
C LEU A 60 -2.45 1.83 -1.38
N ILE A 61 -3.34 2.51 -0.64
CA ILE A 61 -4.33 1.86 0.24
C ILE A 61 -5.28 0.96 -0.57
N SER A 62 -5.73 1.42 -1.74
CA SER A 62 -6.62 0.64 -2.60
C SER A 62 -5.94 -0.63 -3.13
N ILE A 63 -4.63 -0.59 -3.38
CA ILE A 63 -3.85 -1.76 -3.79
C ILE A 63 -3.66 -2.73 -2.61
N ILE A 64 -3.48 -2.23 -1.39
CA ILE A 64 -3.34 -3.07 -0.19
C ILE A 64 -4.64 -3.80 0.15
N GLY A 65 -5.79 -3.15 -0.08
CA GLY A 65 -7.11 -3.70 0.26
C GLY A 65 -7.80 -4.51 -0.85
N ALA A 66 -7.16 -4.66 -2.01
CA ALA A 66 -7.66 -5.47 -3.13
C ALA A 66 -7.23 -6.94 -3.00
#